data_AF-J9F3U9-F1
#
_entry.id   AF-J9F3U9-F1
#
_cell.length_a   1.000
_cell.length_b   1.000
_cell.length_c   1.000
_cell.angle_alpha   90.00
_cell.angle_beta   90.00
_cell.angle_gamma   90.00
#
_symmetry.space_group_name_H-M   'P 1'
#
loop_
_entity.id
_entity.type
_entity.pdbx_description
1 polymer ?
#
loop_
_entity_poly.entity_id
_entity_poly.type
_entity_poly.pdbx_seq_one_letter_code
_entity_poly.pdbx_strand_id
1 'polypeptide(L)' 'EQLGQLYGKAKLWKEAVTQVRNEARRNKRQSMLDKQMEETDALRQLGLFVRNNCYYALGEEEDEPVRISNFTMVP' A
#
# COMPACT_ATOMS: atom_id res chain seq x y z
N GLU A 1 42.39 -15.22 19.57
CA GLU A 1 41.33 -15.96 18.84
C GLU A 1 39.87 -15.69 19.26
N GLN A 2 39.56 -15.03 20.38
CA GLN A 2 38.17 -14.90 20.87
C GLN A 2 37.29 -13.84 20.15
N LEU A 3 37.90 -12.85 19.50
CA LEU A 3 37.16 -11.75 18.84
C LEU A 3 36.34 -12.23 17.63
N GLY A 4 36.82 -13.24 16.88
CA GLY A 4 36.10 -13.79 15.73
C GLY A 4 34.78 -14.49 16.11
N GLN A 5 34.75 -15.20 17.24
CA GLN A 5 33.54 -15.87 17.73
C GLN A 5 32.50 -14.87 18.25
N LEU A 6 32.93 -13.79 18.91
CA LEU A 6 32.04 -12.75 19.42
C LEU A 6 31.50 -11.85 18.29
N TYR A 7 32.39 -11.42 17.39
CA TYR A 7 32.06 -10.51 16.29
C TYR A 7 31.26 -11.21 15.17
N GLY A 8 31.52 -12.49 14.91
CA GLY A 8 30.74 -13.30 13.98
C GLY A 8 29.28 -13.44 14.43
N LYS A 9 29.05 -13.69 15.72
CA LYS A 9 27.69 -13.70 16.30
C LYS A 9 27.05 -12.32 16.19
N ALA A 10 27.73 -11.26 16.59
CA ALA A 10 27.20 -9.90 16.52
C ALA A 10 26.83 -9.47 15.09
N LYS A 11 27.62 -9.87 14.08
CA LYS A 11 27.33 -9.63 12.67
C LYS A 11 26.06 -10.37 12.22
N LEU A 12 25.94 -11.65 12.54
CA LEU A 12 24.74 -12.45 12.24
C LEU A 12 23.47 -11.86 12.87
N TRP A 13 23.55 -11.39 14.11
CA TRP A 13 22.43 -10.71 14.77
C TRP A 13 22.06 -9.39 14.06
N LYS A 14 23.05 -8.57 13.70
CA LYS A 14 22.81 -7.33 12.93
C LYS A 14 22.15 -7.60 11.59
N GLU A 15 22.61 -8.65 10.89
CA GLU A 15 22.05 -9.06 9.60
C GLU A 15 20.62 -9.57 9.76
N ALA A 16 20.36 -10.46 10.73
CA ALA A 16 19.02 -10.95 11.03
C ALA A 16 18.04 -9.83 11.40
N VAL A 17 18.45 -8.88 12.26
CA VAL A 17 17.63 -7.71 12.62
C VAL A 17 17.35 -6.83 11.40
N THR A 18 18.36 -6.62 10.55
CA THR A 18 18.20 -5.82 9.33
C THR A 18 17.24 -6.49 8.35
N GLN A 19 17.33 -7.81 8.20
CA GLN A 19 16.44 -8.61 7.37
C GLN A 19 15.00 -8.50 7.87
N VAL A 20 14.74 -8.79 9.15
CA VAL A 20 13.40 -8.71 9.76
C VAL A 20 12.82 -7.30 9.62
N ARG A 21 13.63 -6.24 9.83
CA ARG A 21 13.18 -4.86 9.65
C ARG A 21 12.79 -4.57 8.21
N ASN A 22 13.54 -5.09 7.25
CA ASN A 22 13.24 -4.91 5.83
C ASN A 22 12.00 -5.71 5.41
N GLU A 23 11.82 -6.93 5.92
CA GLU A 23 10.62 -7.74 5.73
C GLU A 23 9.38 -7.06 6.32
N ALA A 24 9.46 -6.57 7.56
CA ALA A 24 8.37 -5.81 8.18
C ALA A 24 7.98 -4.56 7.36
N ARG A 25 8.97 -3.86 6.78
CA ARG A 25 8.72 -2.73 5.87
C ARG A 25 8.04 -3.16 4.58
N ARG A 26 8.42 -4.31 4.00
CA ARG A 26 7.77 -4.87 2.81
C ARG A 26 6.34 -5.29 3.11
N ASN A 27 6.11 -6.01 4.20
CA ASN A 27 4.79 -6.47 4.62
C ASN A 27 3.85 -5.29 4.89
N LYS A 28 4.35 -4.22 5.54
CA LYS A 28 3.57 -2.98 5.70
C LYS A 28 3.17 -2.36 4.36
N ARG A 29 4.09 -2.32 3.39
CA ARG A 29 3.79 -1.80 2.04
C ARG A 29 2.78 -2.68 1.32
N GLN A 30 2.92 -4.01 1.41
CA GLN A 30 1.99 -4.95 0.80
C GLN A 30 0.59 -4.76 1.38
N SER A 31 0.45 -4.72 2.71
CA SER A 31 -0.84 -4.47 3.37
C SER A 31 -1.48 -3.13 2.97
N MET A 32 -0.69 -2.08 2.71
CA MET A 32 -1.22 -0.81 2.20
C MET A 32 -1.72 -0.92 0.76
N LEU A 33 -1.01 -1.66 -0.10
CA LEU A 33 -1.43 -1.91 -1.47
C LEU A 33 -2.70 -2.76 -1.52
N ASP A 34 -2.79 -3.79 -0.68
CA ASP A 34 -3.96 -4.68 -0.60
C ASP A 34 -5.21 -3.88 -0.21
N LYS A 35 -5.11 -2.97 0.78
CA LYS A 35 -6.20 -2.07 1.17
C LYS A 35 -6.60 -1.11 0.05
N GLN A 36 -5.64 -0.54 -0.66
CA GLN A 36 -5.94 0.33 -1.80
C GLN A 36 -6.65 -0.44 -2.91
N MET A 37 -6.25 -1.69 -3.18
CA MET A 37 -6.95 -2.54 -4.14
C MET A 37 -8.39 -2.81 -3.70
N GLU A 38 -8.59 -3.20 -2.44
CA GLU A 38 -9.92 -3.45 -1.88
C GLU A 38 -10.83 -2.21 -1.99
N GLU A 39 -10.32 -1.03 -1.64
CA GLU A 39 -11.04 0.24 -1.80
C GLU A 39 -11.37 0.54 -3.26
N THR A 40 -10.44 0.32 -4.19
CA THR A 40 -10.69 0.55 -5.62
C THR A 40 -11.72 -0.40 -6.20
N ASP A 41 -11.75 -1.66 -5.76
CA ASP A 41 -12.71 -2.65 -6.23
C ASP A 41 -14.11 -2.38 -5.65
N ALA A 42 -14.19 -1.94 -4.39
CA ALA A 42 -15.45 -1.49 -3.80
C ALA A 42 -16.04 -0.29 -4.57
N LEU A 43 -15.22 0.70 -4.95
CA LEU A 43 -15.67 1.82 -5.77
C LEU A 43 -16.17 1.36 -7.14
N ARG A 44 -15.45 0.46 -7.81
CA ARG A 44 -15.86 -0.08 -9.12
C ARG A 44 -17.21 -0.78 -9.08
N GLN A 45 -17.49 -1.55 -8.02
CA GLN A 45 -18.79 -2.22 -7.84
C GLN A 45 -19.96 -1.23 -7.77
N LEU A 46 -19.70 -0.01 -7.30
CA LEU A 46 -20.68 1.08 -7.23
C LEU A 46 -20.67 1.96 -8.49
N GLY A 47 -19.89 1.63 -9.52
CA GLY A 47 -19.71 2.46 -10.69
C GLY A 47 -18.93 3.76 -10.41
N LEU A 48 -18.12 3.79 -9.36
CA LEU A 48 -17.32 4.95 -8.95
C LEU A 48 -15.82 4.72 -9.20
N PHE A 49 -15.08 5.82 -9.35
CA PHE A 49 -13.62 5.80 -9.32
C PHE A 49 -13.04 7.14 -8.88
N VAL A 50 -11.76 7.13 -8.52
CA VAL A 50 -11.01 8.34 -8.15
C VAL A 50 -10.07 8.74 -9.27
N ARG A 51 -10.10 10.01 -9.66
CA ARG A 51 -9.14 10.62 -10.60
C ARG A 51 -8.83 12.03 -10.13
N ASN A 52 -7.59 12.48 -10.23
CA ASN A 52 -7.18 13.83 -9.82
C ASN A 52 -7.68 14.23 -8.41
N ASN A 53 -7.64 13.28 -7.47
CA ASN A 53 -8.10 13.47 -6.09
C ASN A 53 -9.58 13.88 -5.95
N CYS A 54 -10.43 13.44 -6.88
CA CYS A 54 -11.88 13.66 -6.90
C CYS A 54 -12.60 12.34 -7.19
N TYR A 55 -13.82 12.17 -6.66
CA TYR A 55 -14.70 11.06 -7.03
C TYR A 55 -15.45 11.34 -8.33
N TYR A 56 -15.55 10.30 -9.16
CA TYR A 56 -16.28 10.27 -10.41
C TYR A 56 -17.25 9.10 -10.40
N ALA A 57 -18.42 9.29 -11.00
CA ALA A 57 -19.34 8.24 -11.36
C ALA A 57 -19.17 7.92 -12.86
N LEU A 58 -19.12 6.63 -13.19
CA LEU A 58 -19.25 6.14 -14.55
C LEU A 58 -20.71 6.37 -14.98
N GLY A 59 -20.91 7.00 -16.14
CA GLY A 59 -22.24 7.11 -16.75
C GLY A 59 -22.66 5.78 -17.41
N GLU A 60 -23.93 5.67 -17.83
CA GLU A 60 -24.40 4.49 -18.53
C GLU A 60 -23.85 4.46 -19.96
N GLU A 61 -23.21 3.33 -20.31
CA GLU A 61 -22.72 2.82 -21.61
C GLU A 61 -21.89 3.72 -22.55
N GLU A 62 -22.12 5.04 -22.64
CA GLU A 62 -21.36 5.97 -23.50
C GLU A 62 -21.12 7.36 -22.89
N ASP A 63 -21.65 7.64 -21.69
CA ASP A 63 -21.51 8.96 -21.07
C ASP A 63 -20.11 9.20 -20.47
N GLU A 64 -19.61 10.43 -20.63
CA GLU A 64 -18.38 10.86 -19.96
C GLU A 64 -18.53 10.77 -18.43
N PRO A 65 -17.47 10.33 -17.71
CA PRO A 65 -17.54 10.24 -16.26
C PRO A 65 -17.87 11.58 -15.59
N VAL A 66 -18.91 11.57 -14.75
CA VAL A 66 -19.36 12.77 -14.06
C VAL A 66 -18.60 12.91 -12.75
N ARG A 67 -17.95 14.06 -12.55
CA ARG A 67 -17.32 14.38 -11.26
C ARG A 67 -18.40 14.67 -10.22
N ILE A 68 -18.43 13.86 -9.16
CA ILE A 68 -19.42 14.00 -8.07
C ILE A 68 -18.85 14.73 -6.84
N SER A 69 -17.54 14.88 -6.74
CA SER A 69 -16.88 15.58 -5.62
C SER A 69 -15.62 16.33 -6.07
N ASN A 70 -15.22 17.36 -5.32
CA ASN A 70 -13.95 18.07 -5.45
C ASN A 70 -12.85 17.58 -4.50
N PHE A 71 -13.09 16.49 -3.76
CA PHE A 71 -12.12 15.90 -2.84
C PHE A 71 -12.29 14.37 -2.71
N THR A 72 -11.25 13.71 -2.19
CA THR A 72 -11.29 12.33 -1.69
C THR A 72 -11.52 12.34 -0.18
N MET A 73 -12.40 11.47 0.30
CA MET A 73 -12.63 11.32 1.74
C MET A 73 -11.49 10.49 2.32
N VAL A 74 -10.70 11.09 3.21
CA VAL A 74 -9.63 10.41 3.94
C VAL A 74 -10.10 10.28 5.39
N PRO A 75 -10.15 9.06 5.96
CA PRO A 75 -10.46 8.84 7.37
C PRO A 75 -9.50 9.55 8.33
#